data_AF-A0A820RUM9-F1
#
_entry.id   AF-A0A820RUM9-F1
#
_cell.length_a   1.000
_cell.length_b   1.000
_cell.length_c   1.000
_cell.angle_alpha   90.00
_cell.angle_beta   90.00
_cell.angle_gamma   90.00
#
_symmetry.space_group_name_H-M   'P 1'
#
loop_
_entity.id
_entity.type
_entity.pdbx_description
1 polymer ?
#
loop_
_entity_poly.entity_id
_entity_poly.type
_entity_poly.pdbx_seq_one_letter_code
_entity_poly.pdbx_strand_id
1 'polypeptide(L)' 'MEILVTDVTKPTQQRQQNRLSFEEMGNVLLDAMQGTLVCIDNHHIIVDVSKTVKHYFGFEQ' A
#
# COMPACT_ATOMS: atom_id res chain seq x y z
N MET A 1 0.33 -19.15 6.91
CA MET A 1 -0.33 -19.09 8.23
C MET A 1 -1.43 -18.04 8.10
N GLU A 2 -2.69 -18.45 8.14
CA GLU A 2 -3.84 -17.57 7.94
C GLU A 2 -4.53 -17.39 9.30
N ILE A 3 -4.76 -16.14 9.71
CA ILE A 3 -5.54 -15.86 10.91
C ILE A 3 -6.96 -15.51 10.46
N LEU A 4 -7.90 -16.41 10.72
CA LEU A 4 -9.33 -16.19 10.55
C LEU A 4 -9.83 -15.29 11.69
N VAL A 5 -10.31 -14.09 11.37
CA VAL A 5 -11.12 -13.30 12.31
C VAL A 5 -12.59 -13.57 11.96
N THR A 6 -13.26 -14.37 12.77
CA THR A 6 -14.69 -14.61 12.67
C THR A 6 -15.44 -13.59 13.49
N ASP A 7 -16.16 -12.69 12.83
CA ASP A 7 -17.22 -11.90 13.48
C ASP A 7 -18.58 -12.47 13.08
N VAL A 8 -19.30 -12.96 14.09
CA VAL A 8 -20.56 -13.68 13.94
C VAL A 8 -21.68 -12.67 14.16
N THR A 9 -22.24 -12.09 13.09
CA THR A 9 -23.68 -11.77 12.97
C THR A 9 -24.06 -11.13 11.62
N LYS A 10 -24.75 -11.94 10.79
CA LYS A 10 -25.80 -11.60 9.80
C LYS A 10 -25.42 -11.06 8.40
N PRO A 11 -26.25 -11.37 7.38
CA PRO A 11 -25.82 -11.61 6.00
C PRO A 11 -26.06 -10.41 5.08
N THR A 12 -25.57 -10.53 3.85
CA THR A 12 -25.82 -9.68 2.66
C THR A 12 -24.91 -8.46 2.51
N GLN A 13 -23.66 -8.73 2.16
CA GLN A 13 -23.01 -8.18 0.98
C GLN A 13 -21.78 -9.06 0.76
N GLN A 14 -21.70 -9.74 -0.38
CA GLN A 14 -20.40 -10.15 -0.89
C GLN A 14 -19.60 -8.85 -1.03
N ARG A 15 -18.85 -8.48 0.01
CA ARG A 15 -17.71 -7.60 -0.17
C ARG A 15 -16.86 -8.33 -1.20
N GLN A 16 -16.90 -7.87 -2.44
CA GLN A 16 -15.83 -8.13 -3.39
C GLN A 16 -14.56 -7.73 -2.65
N GLN A 17 -13.90 -8.72 -2.07
CA GLN A 17 -12.53 -8.57 -1.63
C GLN A 17 -11.76 -8.43 -2.93
N ASN A 18 -11.65 -7.19 -3.42
CA ASN A 18 -10.65 -6.85 -4.42
C ASN A 18 -9.34 -7.28 -3.79
N ARG A 19 -8.81 -8.41 -4.26
CA ARG A 19 -7.50 -8.89 -3.90
C ARG A 19 -6.53 -7.90 -4.49
N LEU A 20 -6.13 -6.92 -3.68
CA LEU A 20 -5.03 -6.04 -4.01
C LEU A 20 -3.76 -6.89 -4.05
N SER A 21 -2.92 -6.62 -5.03
CA SER A 21 -1.53 -7.09 -4.98
C SER A 21 -0.85 -6.54 -3.73
N PHE A 22 0.23 -7.18 -3.30
CA PHE A 22 0.98 -6.74 -2.13
C PHE A 22 1.48 -5.29 -2.29
N GLU A 23 1.91 -4.93 -3.50
CA GLU A 23 2.35 -3.57 -3.83
C GLU A 23 1.21 -2.54 -3.73
N GLU A 24 0.03 -2.86 -4.26
CA GLU A 24 -1.14 -1.98 -4.15
C GLU A 24 -1.56 -1.80 -2.68
N MET A 25 -1.53 -2.87 -1.89
CA MET A 25 -1.84 -2.78 -0.47
C MET A 25 -0.82 -1.91 0.29
N GLY A 26 0.47 -2.00 -0.07
CA GLY A 26 1.51 -1.11 0.46
C GLY A 26 1.24 0.36 0.16
N ASN A 27 0.84 0.68 -1.08
CA ASN A 27 0.52 2.06 -1.47
C ASN A 27 -0.70 2.61 -0.71
N VAL A 28 -1.76 1.80 -0.51
CA VAL A 28 -2.93 2.21 0.30
C VAL A 28 -2.53 2.57 1.73
N LEU A 29 -1.63 1.79 2.34
CA LEU A 29 -1.14 2.07 3.69
C LEU A 29 -0.30 3.35 3.74
N LEU A 30 0.57 3.57 2.75
CA LEU A 30 1.38 4.78 2.65
C LEU A 30 0.50 6.03 2.48
N ASP A 31 -0.54 5.97 1.64
CA ASP A 31 -1.51 7.05 1.49
C ASP A 31 -2.24 7.33 2.82
N ALA A 32 -2.66 6.29 3.54
CA ALA A 32 -3.35 6.44 4.84
C ALA A 32 -2.47 7.11 5.91
N MET A 33 -1.15 6.88 5.87
CA MET A 33 -0.18 7.51 6.78
C MET A 33 0.27 8.90 6.32
N GLN A 34 -0.21 9.37 5.18
CA GLN A 34 0.30 10.57 4.49
C GLN A 34 1.82 10.50 4.25
N GLY A 35 2.31 9.32 3.88
CA GLY A 35 3.73 9.02 3.74
C GLY A 35 4.12 8.57 2.33
N THR A 36 5.43 8.56 2.11
CA THR A 36 6.03 7.94 0.92
C THR A 36 7.23 7.10 1.32
N LEU A 37 7.51 6.07 0.53
CA LEU A 37 8.67 5.22 0.68
C LEU A 37 9.69 5.54 -0.43
N VAL A 38 10.95 5.73 -0.02
CA VAL A 38 12.09 5.94 -0.92
C VAL A 38 13.18 4.96 -0.51
N CYS A 39 13.63 4.16 -1.47
CA CYS A 39 14.76 3.25 -1.29
C CYS A 39 16.01 3.89 -1.88
N ILE A 40 17.04 4.05 -1.04
CA ILE A 40 18.32 4.65 -1.40
C ILE A 40 19.41 3.60 -1.17
N ASP A 41 20.28 3.40 -2.16
CA ASP A 41 21.42 2.49 -2.03
C ASP A 41 22.59 3.12 -1.26
N ASN A 42 23.66 2.33 -1.05
CA ASN A 42 24.86 2.79 -0.35
C ASN A 42 25.65 3.88 -1.11
N HIS A 43 25.35 4.11 -2.39
CA HIS A 43 25.93 5.19 -3.20
C HIS A 43 25.06 6.45 -3.21
N HIS A 44 24.00 6.50 -2.40
CA HIS A 44 23.03 7.60 -2.33
C HIS A 44 22.19 7.75 -3.61
N ILE A 45 22.02 6.66 -4.37
CA ILE A 45 21.19 6.62 -5.56
C ILE A 45 19.79 6.10 -5.17
N ILE A 46 18.75 6.82 -5.60
CA ILE A 46 17.37 6.36 -5.47
C ILE A 46 17.17 5.18 -6.42
N VAL A 47 16.89 4.01 -5.87
CA VAL A 47 16.70 2.77 -6.64
C VAL A 47 15.24 2.37 -6.80
N ASP A 48 14.37 2.84 -5.91
CA ASP A 48 12.92 2.62 -5.98
C ASP A 48 12.18 3.70 -5.18
N VAL A 49 10.95 4.01 -5.60
CA VAL A 49 10.05 4.93 -4.89
C VAL A 49 8.60 4.44 -4.99
N SER A 50 7.84 4.62 -3.91
CA SER A 50 6.40 4.33 -3.93
C SER A 50 5.64 5.31 -4.81
N LYS A 51 4.46 4.90 -5.30
CA LYS A 51 3.61 5.73 -6.19
C LYS A 51 3.15 7.03 -5.53
N THR A 52 3.10 7.07 -4.19
CA THR A 52 2.69 8.24 -3.43
C THR A 52 3.71 9.39 -3.52
N VAL A 53 4.93 9.15 -3.98
CA VAL A 53 5.99 10.18 -4.10
C VAL A 53 5.55 11.34 -5.00
N LYS A 54 4.75 11.06 -6.04
CA LYS A 54 4.22 12.08 -6.95
C LYS A 54 3.33 13.08 -6.23
N HIS A 55 2.53 12.63 -5.27
CA HIS A 55 1.60 13.49 -4.53
C HIS A 55 2.33 14.46 -3.61
N TYR A 56 3.47 14.07 -3.03
CA TYR A 56 4.19 14.88 -2.04
C TYR A 56 5.33 15.71 -2.62
N PHE A 57 6.03 15.18 -3.62
CA PHE A 57 7.25 15.79 -4.15
C PHE A 57 7.13 16.21 -5.62
N GLY A 58 6.05 15.86 -6.31
CA GLY A 58 5.84 16.21 -7.71
C GLY A 58 6.79 15.49 -8.69
N PHE A 59 7.49 14.45 -8.26
CA PHE A 59 8.32 13.64 -9.15
C PHE A 59 7.45 12.82 -10.11
N GLU A 60 7.86 12.77 -11.38
CA GLU A 60 7.35 11.79 -12.35
C GLU A 60 8.32 10.61 -12.40
N GLN A 61 7.76 9.40 -12.40
CA GLN A 61 8.46 8.10 -12.47
C GLN A 61 8.57 7.63 -13.92
#